data_AF-A0A914ENK4-F1
#
_entry.id   AF-A0A914ENK4-F1
#
_cell.length_a   1.000
_cell.length_b   1.000
_cell.length_c   1.000
_cell.angle_alpha   90.00
_cell.angle_beta   90.00
_cell.angle_gamma   90.00
#
_symmetry.space_group_name_H-M   'P 1'
#
loop_
_entity.id
_entity.type
_entity.pdbx_description
1 polymer ?
#
loop_
_entity_poly.entity_id
_entity_poly.type
_entity_poly.pdbx_seq_one_letter_code
_entity_poly.pdbx_strand_id
1 'polypeptide(L)'
;MVKDRLIEFQEKSKLSSKNRGKNDSVRLHIDEIIESFDLLEDNPAGIERFLEEIKNLNDMMERMEENMISISEFQDLILESPLDDLNLLKDYSALVDLFKTNLYSFNNTLKEFMNHEISLNKNDGKATFRIRKNQMMTTNKKFLDLMIKFNDDQASYLERSEQYKNFYLKISKYKILTLIQGAEN
;
A
#
# COMPACT_ATOMS: atom_id res chain seq x y z
N MET A 1 15.44 26.41 -27.63
CA MET A 1 14.02 26.02 -27.56
C MET A 1 13.94 24.54 -27.94
N VAL A 2 13.58 23.66 -27.00
CA VAL A 2 13.57 22.20 -27.22
C VAL A 2 12.41 21.87 -28.14
N LYS A 3 12.70 21.39 -29.35
CA LYS A 3 11.66 20.97 -30.30
C LYS A 3 10.95 19.73 -29.74
N ASP A 4 9.62 19.78 -29.72
CA ASP A 4 8.78 18.69 -29.25
C ASP A 4 8.84 17.51 -30.22
N ARG A 5 9.41 16.40 -29.76
CA ARG A 5 9.66 15.20 -30.57
C ARG A 5 8.35 14.55 -31.03
N LEU A 6 7.25 14.78 -30.30
CA LEU A 6 5.93 14.26 -30.67
C LEU A 6 5.41 14.94 -31.95
N ILE A 7 5.60 16.26 -32.06
CA ILE A 7 5.19 17.04 -33.23
C ILE A 7 6.02 16.65 -34.46
N GLU A 8 7.34 16.51 -34.30
CA GLU A 8 8.23 16.08 -35.39
C GLU A 8 7.85 14.69 -35.93
N PHE A 9 7.48 13.76 -35.03
CA PHE A 9 7.02 12.43 -35.40
C PHE A 9 5.67 12.45 -36.12
N GLN A 10 4.73 13.30 -35.68
CA GLN A 10 3.43 13.47 -36.34
C GLN A 10 3.56 14.11 -37.72
N GLU A 11 4.49 15.05 -37.92
CA GLU A 11 4.76 15.66 -39.22
C GLU A 11 5.41 14.67 -40.19
N LYS A 12 6.42 13.93 -39.73
CA LYS A 12 7.08 12.88 -40.53
C LYS A 12 6.14 11.74 -40.92
N SER A 13 5.21 11.35 -40.04
CA SER A 13 4.22 10.30 -40.35
C SER A 13 3.14 10.78 -41.34
N LYS A 14 2.71 12.04 -41.28
CA LYS A 14 1.82 12.65 -42.30
C LYS A 14 2.49 12.76 -43.68
N LEU A 15 3.79 13.08 -43.73
CA LEU A 15 4.58 13.08 -44.97
C LEU A 15 4.73 11.67 -45.55
N SER A 16 4.85 10.65 -44.70
CA SER A 16 4.89 9.23 -45.10
C SER A 16 3.57 8.74 -45.72
N SER A 17 2.41 9.27 -45.31
CA SER A 17 1.12 8.87 -45.88
C SER A 17 0.92 9.29 -47.35
N LYS A 18 1.58 10.38 -47.80
CA LYS A 18 1.53 10.86 -49.18
C LYS A 18 2.32 9.98 -50.17
N ASN A 19 3.23 9.13 -49.67
CA ASN A 19 4.04 8.20 -50.45
C ASN A 19 3.61 6.72 -50.28
N ARG A 20 2.40 6.46 -49.74
CA ARG A 20 1.87 5.10 -49.56
C ARG A 20 1.40 4.52 -50.89
N GLY A 21 2.36 4.11 -51.71
CA GLY A 21 2.14 3.28 -52.88
C GLY A 21 2.58 1.82 -52.72
N LYS A 22 3.29 1.43 -51.64
CA LYS A 22 3.91 0.08 -51.58
C LYS A 22 4.11 -0.58 -50.20
N ASN A 23 3.58 -0.04 -49.09
CA ASN A 23 3.89 -0.57 -47.74
C ASN A 23 2.66 -1.02 -46.92
N ASP A 24 1.65 -1.60 -47.57
CA ASP A 24 0.50 -2.19 -46.85
C ASP A 24 0.87 -3.46 -46.06
N SER A 25 2.00 -4.10 -46.37
CA SER A 25 2.49 -5.30 -45.65
C SER A 25 2.83 -5.04 -44.17
N VAL A 26 3.31 -3.85 -43.81
CA VAL A 26 3.69 -3.55 -42.41
C VAL A 26 2.45 -3.25 -41.56
N ARG A 27 1.41 -2.67 -42.16
CA ARG A 27 0.15 -2.40 -41.47
C ARG A 27 -0.61 -3.70 -41.21
N LEU A 28 -0.64 -4.59 -42.20
CA LEU A 28 -1.15 -5.96 -42.06
C LEU A 28 -0.43 -6.72 -40.95
N HIS A 29 0.89 -6.60 -40.83
CA HIS A 29 1.62 -7.25 -39.73
C HIS A 29 1.35 -6.65 -38.35
N ILE A 30 1.08 -5.35 -38.23
CA ILE A 30 0.70 -4.77 -36.93
C ILE A 30 -0.72 -5.18 -36.56
N ASP A 31 -1.65 -5.18 -37.52
CA ASP A 31 -3.03 -5.61 -37.30
C ASP A 31 -3.07 -7.13 -37.00
N GLU A 32 -2.26 -7.97 -37.67
CA GLU A 32 -2.06 -9.40 -37.34
C GLU A 32 -1.34 -9.59 -35.98
N ILE A 33 -0.40 -8.71 -35.61
CA ILE A 33 0.26 -8.76 -34.30
C ILE A 33 -0.73 -8.34 -33.19
N ILE A 34 -1.61 -7.38 -33.46
CA ILE A 34 -2.68 -6.93 -32.54
C ILE A 34 -3.78 -7.99 -32.44
N GLU A 35 -4.17 -8.64 -33.54
CA GLU A 35 -5.04 -9.83 -33.53
C GLU A 35 -4.37 -11.00 -32.80
N SER A 36 -3.06 -11.23 -32.97
CA SER A 36 -2.33 -12.24 -32.19
C SER A 36 -2.08 -11.85 -30.73
N PHE A 37 -2.31 -10.58 -30.39
CA PHE A 37 -2.31 -10.05 -29.04
C PHE A 37 -3.73 -10.13 -28.47
N ASP A 38 -4.33 -11.31 -28.60
CA ASP A 38 -5.53 -11.76 -27.91
C ASP A 38 -5.27 -11.89 -26.41
N LEU A 39 -5.03 -10.74 -25.78
CA LEU A 39 -4.87 -10.65 -24.34
C LEU A 39 -6.22 -10.76 -23.61
N LEU A 40 -7.32 -10.80 -24.37
CA LEU A 40 -8.69 -10.72 -23.86
C LEU A 40 -9.68 -11.72 -24.48
N GLU A 41 -9.34 -12.44 -25.57
CA GLU A 41 -10.34 -13.28 -26.26
C GLU A 41 -10.82 -14.49 -25.42
N ASP A 42 -10.01 -14.99 -24.49
CA ASP A 42 -10.40 -16.23 -23.78
C ASP A 42 -11.39 -16.02 -22.62
N ASN A 43 -11.41 -14.86 -21.92
CA ASN A 43 -12.38 -14.59 -20.83
C ASN A 43 -12.31 -13.14 -20.26
N PRO A 44 -12.88 -12.12 -20.92
CA PRO A 44 -12.82 -10.74 -20.43
C PRO A 44 -13.55 -10.56 -19.08
N ALA A 45 -14.64 -11.29 -18.86
CA ALA A 45 -15.40 -11.29 -17.61
C ALA A 45 -14.60 -11.85 -16.42
N GLY A 46 -13.70 -12.80 -16.66
CA GLY A 46 -12.83 -13.37 -15.63
C GLY A 46 -11.75 -12.40 -15.16
N ILE A 47 -11.21 -11.58 -16.06
CA ILE A 47 -10.19 -10.58 -15.73
C ILE A 47 -10.81 -9.37 -15.02
N GLU A 48 -11.99 -8.93 -15.44
CA GLU A 48 -12.69 -7.82 -14.78
C GLU A 48 -12.99 -8.14 -13.32
N ARG A 49 -13.53 -9.33 -13.03
CA ARG A 49 -13.74 -9.81 -11.67
C ARG A 49 -12.43 -9.87 -10.87
N PHE A 50 -11.36 -10.38 -11.47
CA PHE A 50 -10.04 -10.40 -10.83
C PHE A 50 -9.56 -9.00 -10.45
N LEU A 51 -9.70 -8.03 -11.35
CA LEU A 51 -9.29 -6.64 -11.11
C LEU A 51 -10.16 -5.97 -10.03
N GLU A 52 -11.45 -6.28 -9.98
CA GLU A 52 -12.34 -5.82 -8.93
C GLU A 52 -11.96 -6.38 -7.56
N GLU A 53 -11.63 -7.68 -7.48
CA GLU A 53 -11.15 -8.31 -6.24
C GLU A 53 -9.80 -7.71 -5.79
N ILE A 54 -8.87 -7.44 -6.72
CA ILE A 54 -7.63 -6.71 -6.43
C ILE A 54 -7.90 -5.29 -5.96
N LYS A 55 -8.87 -4.59 -6.56
CA LYS A 55 -9.23 -3.23 -6.15
C LYS A 55 -9.75 -3.24 -4.72
N ASN A 56 -10.66 -4.15 -4.37
CA ASN A 56 -11.18 -4.28 -3.01
C ASN A 56 -10.06 -4.54 -2.00
N LEU A 57 -9.09 -5.41 -2.33
CA LEU A 57 -7.91 -5.63 -1.50
C LEU A 57 -7.09 -4.32 -1.32
N ASN A 58 -6.85 -3.56 -2.39
CA ASN A 58 -6.16 -2.28 -2.26
C ASN A 58 -6.96 -1.27 -1.41
N ASP A 59 -8.27 -1.18 -1.55
CA ASP A 59 -9.12 -0.30 -0.74
C ASP A 59 -9.11 -0.70 0.76
N MET A 60 -9.00 -2.00 1.07
CA MET A 60 -8.78 -2.46 2.45
C MET A 60 -7.40 -2.06 2.96
N MET A 61 -6.37 -2.11 2.10
CA MET A 61 -5.00 -1.74 2.43
C MET A 61 -4.86 -0.24 2.70
N GLU A 62 -5.47 0.60 1.87
CA GLU A 62 -5.51 2.05 2.08
C GLU A 62 -6.15 2.41 3.42
N ARG A 63 -7.28 1.76 3.77
CA ARG A 63 -7.90 1.93 5.09
C ARG A 63 -6.99 1.51 6.24
N MET A 64 -6.19 0.45 6.08
CA MET A 64 -5.22 0.06 7.11
C MET A 64 -4.09 1.09 7.22
N GLU A 65 -3.63 1.67 6.12
CA GLU A 65 -2.64 2.74 6.11
C GLU A 65 -3.16 4.00 6.83
N GLU A 66 -4.41 4.40 6.60
CA GLU A 66 -5.07 5.50 7.30
C GLU A 66 -5.18 5.26 8.81
N ASN A 67 -5.58 4.04 9.20
CA ASN A 67 -5.62 3.64 10.61
C ASN A 67 -4.22 3.70 11.24
N MET A 68 -3.18 3.27 10.53
CA MET A 68 -1.80 3.32 11.03
C MET A 68 -1.31 4.76 11.24
N ILE A 69 -1.64 5.69 10.32
CA ILE A 69 -1.34 7.11 10.50
C ILE A 69 -2.04 7.65 11.74
N SER A 70 -3.33 7.34 11.90
CA SER A 70 -4.11 7.76 13.06
C SER A 70 -3.53 7.20 14.37
N ILE A 71 -3.10 5.93 14.39
CA ILE A 71 -2.43 5.30 15.53
C ILE A 71 -1.15 6.08 15.90
N SER A 72 -0.35 6.50 14.92
CA SER A 72 0.85 7.33 15.16
C SER A 72 0.50 8.69 15.77
N GLU A 73 -0.56 9.34 15.30
CA GLU A 73 -1.01 10.62 15.86
C GLU A 73 -1.44 10.48 17.32
N PHE A 74 -2.19 9.42 17.65
CA PHE A 74 -2.54 9.10 19.05
C PHE A 74 -1.29 8.84 19.90
N GLN A 75 -0.30 8.14 19.37
CA GLN A 75 0.96 7.88 20.07
C GLN A 75 1.70 9.16 20.41
N ASP A 76 1.79 10.11 19.47
CA ASP A 76 2.42 11.40 19.71
C ASP A 76 1.65 12.20 20.77
N LEU A 77 0.31 12.24 20.70
CA LEU A 77 -0.53 12.88 21.71
C LEU A 77 -0.35 12.28 23.12
N ILE A 78 -0.25 10.94 23.21
CA ILE A 78 -0.01 10.23 24.48
C ILE A 78 1.36 10.60 25.07
N LEU A 79 2.38 10.75 24.23
CA LEU A 79 3.71 11.19 24.67
C LEU A 79 3.72 12.65 25.11
N GLU A 80 2.89 13.51 24.52
CA GLU A 80 2.77 14.91 24.93
C GLU A 80 2.05 15.07 26.27
N SER A 81 0.97 14.30 26.51
CA SER A 81 0.11 14.43 27.69
C SER A 81 -0.26 13.07 28.33
N PRO A 82 0.66 12.43 29.07
CA PRO A 82 0.52 11.04 29.50
C PRO A 82 -0.40 10.79 30.69
N LEU A 83 -0.77 11.84 31.45
CA LEU A 83 -1.50 11.70 32.72
C LEU A 83 -2.99 12.04 32.63
N ASP A 84 -3.45 12.71 31.58
CA ASP A 84 -4.70 13.47 31.68
C ASP A 84 -5.90 12.83 30.97
N ASP A 85 -5.71 11.82 30.10
CA ASP A 85 -6.83 11.33 29.29
C ASP A 85 -6.94 9.79 29.18
N LEU A 86 -7.73 9.20 30.10
CA LEU A 86 -8.13 7.79 30.05
C LEU A 86 -8.97 7.45 28.80
N ASN A 87 -9.66 8.44 28.21
CA ASN A 87 -10.42 8.22 26.99
C ASN A 87 -9.48 8.11 25.78
N LEU A 88 -8.45 8.97 25.72
CA LEU A 88 -7.41 8.90 24.69
C LEU A 88 -6.74 7.51 24.61
N LEU A 89 -6.38 6.93 25.76
CA LEU A 89 -5.79 5.59 25.83
C LEU A 89 -6.77 4.49 25.39
N LYS A 90 -8.05 4.64 25.72
CA LYS A 90 -9.11 3.71 25.30
C LYS A 90 -9.33 3.78 23.79
N ASP A 91 -9.39 4.98 23.23
CA ASP A 91 -9.58 5.22 21.81
C ASP A 91 -8.37 4.71 21.01
N TYR A 92 -7.15 4.95 21.49
CA TYR A 92 -5.94 4.33 20.96
C TYR A 92 -6.02 2.80 20.95
N SER A 93 -6.38 2.18 22.08
CA SER A 93 -6.50 0.71 22.15
C SER A 93 -7.56 0.18 21.17
N ALA A 94 -8.72 0.85 21.08
CA ALA A 94 -9.78 0.46 20.16
C ALA A 94 -9.33 0.55 18.70
N LEU A 95 -8.57 1.59 18.35
CA LEU A 95 -8.03 1.78 17.01
C LEU A 95 -6.96 0.73 16.65
N VAL A 96 -6.09 0.38 17.60
CA VAL A 96 -5.11 -0.71 17.43
C VAL A 96 -5.81 -2.06 17.22
N ASP A 97 -6.87 -2.34 17.98
CA ASP A 97 -7.62 -3.59 17.84
C ASP A 97 -8.44 -3.64 16.54
N LEU A 98 -8.97 -2.50 16.10
CA LEU A 98 -9.58 -2.36 14.77
C LEU A 98 -8.55 -2.63 13.67
N PHE A 99 -7.36 -2.05 13.77
CA PHE A 99 -6.27 -2.29 12.82
C PHE A 99 -5.90 -3.77 12.74
N LYS A 100 -5.72 -4.45 13.89
CA LYS A 100 -5.44 -5.90 13.92
C LYS A 100 -6.57 -6.70 13.28
N THR A 101 -7.83 -6.37 13.58
CA THR A 101 -8.99 -7.04 12.99
C THR A 101 -9.00 -6.91 11.47
N ASN A 102 -8.79 -5.70 10.96
CA ASN A 102 -8.69 -5.42 9.53
C ASN A 102 -7.54 -6.19 8.89
N LEU A 103 -6.41 -6.32 9.60
CA LEU A 103 -5.26 -7.06 9.15
C LEU A 103 -5.52 -8.56 9.00
N TYR A 104 -6.18 -9.16 10.00
CA TYR A 104 -6.58 -10.56 9.94
C TYR A 104 -7.59 -10.80 8.82
N SER A 105 -8.56 -9.90 8.67
CA SER A 105 -9.55 -9.95 7.59
C SER A 105 -8.85 -9.90 6.23
N PHE A 106 -7.98 -8.91 6.01
CA PHE A 106 -7.23 -8.74 4.78
C PHE A 106 -6.38 -9.98 4.46
N ASN A 107 -5.65 -10.51 5.44
CA ASN A 107 -4.80 -11.69 5.24
C ASN A 107 -5.62 -12.93 4.84
N ASN A 108 -6.81 -13.12 5.43
CA ASN A 108 -7.69 -14.22 5.07
C ASN A 108 -8.22 -14.04 3.64
N THR A 109 -8.74 -12.85 3.30
CA THR A 109 -9.21 -12.55 1.95
C THR A 109 -8.10 -12.71 0.91
N LEU A 110 -6.90 -12.22 1.19
CA LEU A 110 -5.74 -12.36 0.30
C LEU A 110 -5.35 -13.82 0.10
N LYS A 111 -5.33 -14.64 1.16
CA LYS A 111 -5.04 -16.08 1.06
C LYS A 111 -6.09 -16.83 0.24
N GLU A 112 -7.37 -16.59 0.52
CA GLU A 112 -8.48 -17.21 -0.21
C GLU A 112 -8.43 -16.84 -1.69
N PHE A 113 -8.24 -15.55 -1.98
CA PHE A 113 -8.03 -15.04 -3.33
C PHE A 113 -6.85 -15.71 -4.02
N MET A 114 -5.69 -15.79 -3.35
CA MET A 114 -4.52 -16.44 -3.93
C MET A 114 -4.74 -17.93 -4.23
N ASN A 115 -5.40 -18.65 -3.33
CA ASN A 115 -5.69 -20.07 -3.53
C ASN A 115 -6.66 -20.29 -4.68
N HIS A 116 -7.69 -19.45 -4.80
CA HIS A 116 -8.64 -19.47 -5.90
C HIS A 116 -7.93 -19.25 -7.24
N GLU A 117 -7.13 -18.20 -7.35
CA GLU A 117 -6.39 -17.88 -8.57
C GLU A 117 -5.36 -18.97 -8.91
N ILE A 118 -4.72 -19.58 -7.91
CA ILE A 118 -3.81 -20.70 -8.13
C ILE A 118 -4.54 -21.91 -8.75
N SER A 119 -5.79 -22.14 -8.36
CA SER A 119 -6.60 -23.26 -8.85
C SER A 119 -7.08 -23.09 -10.29
N LEU A 120 -7.30 -21.84 -10.74
CA LEU A 120 -7.74 -21.49 -12.10
C LEU A 120 -6.62 -21.61 -13.15
N ASN A 121 -5.35 -21.72 -12.72
CA ASN A 121 -4.13 -21.70 -13.54
C ASN A 121 -3.99 -22.81 -14.62
N LYS A 122 -4.98 -23.69 -14.81
CA LYS A 122 -4.91 -24.76 -15.80
C LYS A 122 -5.44 -24.38 -17.19
N ASN A 123 -6.21 -23.30 -17.30
CA ASN A 123 -6.96 -22.99 -18.52
C ASN A 123 -6.72 -21.59 -19.12
N ASP A 124 -5.96 -20.69 -18.47
CA ASP A 124 -5.75 -19.31 -18.96
C ASP A 124 -4.52 -19.18 -19.89
N GLY A 125 -4.64 -18.33 -20.91
CA GLY A 125 -3.53 -17.95 -21.80
C GLY A 125 -2.33 -17.35 -21.04
N LYS A 126 -1.13 -17.48 -21.64
CA LYS A 126 0.16 -17.12 -21.00
C LYS A 126 0.24 -15.67 -20.49
N ALA A 127 -0.48 -14.73 -21.11
CA ALA A 127 -0.47 -13.32 -20.74
C ALA A 127 -1.37 -13.01 -19.52
N THR A 128 -2.62 -13.49 -19.53
CA THR A 128 -3.56 -13.34 -18.42
C THR A 128 -3.02 -13.94 -17.13
N PHE A 129 -2.45 -15.14 -17.21
CA PHE A 129 -1.78 -15.78 -16.08
C PHE A 129 -0.65 -14.91 -15.50
N ARG A 130 0.17 -14.28 -16.37
CA ARG A 130 1.25 -13.38 -15.93
C ARG A 130 0.71 -12.13 -15.24
N ILE A 131 -0.36 -11.54 -15.77
CA ILE A 131 -1.00 -10.37 -15.15
C ILE A 131 -1.49 -10.73 -13.76
N ARG A 132 -2.29 -11.79 -13.63
CA ARG A 132 -2.84 -12.23 -12.34
C ARG A 132 -1.73 -12.48 -11.31
N LYS A 133 -0.74 -13.30 -11.68
CA LYS A 133 0.41 -13.61 -10.82
C LYS A 133 1.17 -12.36 -10.36
N ASN A 134 1.46 -11.44 -11.27
CA ASN A 134 2.18 -10.21 -10.94
C ASN A 134 1.38 -9.33 -9.99
N GLN A 135 0.08 -9.16 -10.23
CA GLN A 135 -0.80 -8.37 -9.36
C GLN A 135 -0.92 -8.98 -7.95
N MET A 136 -1.07 -10.30 -7.85
CA MET A 136 -1.08 -11.00 -6.57
C MET A 136 0.24 -10.82 -5.80
N MET A 137 1.38 -10.96 -6.49
CA MET A 137 2.70 -10.80 -5.87
C MET A 137 2.93 -9.35 -5.40
N THR A 138 2.54 -8.36 -6.20
CA THR A 138 2.64 -6.94 -5.83
C THR A 138 1.77 -6.63 -4.62
N THR A 139 0.52 -7.08 -4.61
CA THR A 139 -0.42 -6.85 -3.50
C THR A 139 0.09 -7.49 -2.20
N ASN A 140 0.60 -8.73 -2.28
CA ASN A 140 1.20 -9.41 -1.13
C ASN A 140 2.41 -8.66 -0.57
N LYS A 141 3.28 -8.17 -1.47
CA LYS A 141 4.47 -7.42 -1.05
C LYS A 141 4.06 -6.15 -0.31
N LYS A 142 3.13 -5.37 -0.86
CA LYS A 142 2.65 -4.15 -0.20
C LYS A 142 2.08 -4.44 1.20
N PHE A 143 1.31 -5.53 1.34
CA PHE A 143 0.79 -5.93 2.65
C PHE A 143 1.89 -6.27 3.66
N LEU A 144 2.94 -6.99 3.24
CA LEU A 144 4.08 -7.28 4.09
C LEU A 144 4.85 -6.01 4.46
N ASP A 145 5.06 -5.10 3.51
CA ASP A 145 5.72 -3.82 3.75
C ASP A 145 4.93 -2.98 4.77
N LEU A 146 3.60 -2.95 4.66
CA LEU A 146 2.70 -2.29 5.63
C LEU A 146 2.83 -2.92 7.03
N MET A 147 2.89 -4.25 7.11
CA MET A 147 3.07 -4.97 8.36
C MET A 147 4.40 -4.69 9.04
N ILE A 148 5.47 -4.62 8.26
CA ILE A 148 6.80 -4.28 8.76
C ILE A 148 6.78 -2.85 9.29
N LYS A 149 6.26 -1.90 8.50
CA LYS A 149 6.16 -0.50 8.91
C LYS A 149 5.36 -0.33 10.20
N PHE A 150 4.21 -0.99 10.32
CA PHE A 150 3.43 -0.95 11.56
C PHE A 150 4.22 -1.47 12.76
N ASN A 151 4.94 -2.58 12.62
CA ASN A 151 5.75 -3.13 13.70
C ASN A 151 6.90 -2.19 14.09
N ASP A 152 7.56 -1.57 13.11
CA ASP A 152 8.63 -0.60 13.33
C ASP A 152 8.11 0.65 14.07
N ASP A 153 6.94 1.17 13.66
CA ASP A 153 6.30 2.31 14.30
C ASP A 153 5.91 2.00 15.76
N GLN A 154 5.32 0.81 16.02
CA GLN A 154 5.02 0.36 17.38
C GLN A 154 6.27 0.19 18.24
N ALA A 155 7.35 -0.39 17.69
CA ALA A 155 8.61 -0.54 18.41
C ALA A 155 9.24 0.82 18.75
N SER A 156 9.21 1.77 17.80
CA SER A 156 9.68 3.14 18.02
C SER A 156 8.87 3.84 19.10
N TYR A 157 7.54 3.68 19.11
CA TYR A 157 6.69 4.24 20.15
C TYR A 157 7.02 3.68 21.54
N LEU A 158 7.21 2.35 21.66
CA LEU A 158 7.58 1.72 22.92
C LEU A 158 8.92 2.25 23.44
N GLU A 159 9.93 2.37 22.58
CA GLU A 159 11.22 2.94 22.95
C GLU A 159 11.09 4.38 23.46
N ARG A 160 10.37 5.24 22.72
CA ARG A 160 10.14 6.62 23.12
C ARG A 160 9.37 6.72 24.43
N SER A 161 8.34 5.89 24.62
CA SER A 161 7.55 5.83 25.85
C SER A 161 8.40 5.44 27.06
N GLU A 162 9.31 4.47 26.92
CA GLU A 162 10.25 4.10 27.98
C GLU A 162 11.26 5.22 28.30
N GLN A 163 11.86 5.83 27.27
CA GLN A 163 12.76 6.96 27.45
C GLN A 163 12.06 8.09 28.19
N TYR A 164 10.86 8.44 27.75
CA TYR A 164 10.02 9.46 28.35
C TYR A 164 9.72 9.15 29.83
N LYS A 165 9.24 7.95 30.14
CA LYS A 165 9.00 7.51 31.53
C LYS A 165 10.24 7.69 32.41
N ASN A 166 11.41 7.33 31.89
CA ASN A 166 12.68 7.49 32.59
C ASN A 166 13.03 8.97 32.82
N PHE A 167 12.78 9.85 31.85
CA PHE A 167 12.97 11.30 32.01
C PHE A 167 12.06 11.87 33.09
N TYR A 168 10.77 11.51 33.09
CA TYR A 168 9.80 11.96 34.11
C TYR A 168 10.19 11.53 35.51
N LEU A 169 10.61 10.28 35.69
CA LEU A 169 11.09 9.77 36.97
C LEU A 169 12.34 10.51 37.45
N LYS A 170 13.29 10.81 36.54
CA LYS A 170 14.48 11.60 36.87
C LYS A 170 14.09 13.01 37.32
N ILE A 171 13.26 13.72 36.55
CA ILE A 171 12.82 15.09 36.88
C ILE A 171 12.07 15.11 38.20
N SER A 172 11.14 14.17 38.42
CA SER A 172 10.39 14.04 39.67
C SER A 172 11.32 13.82 40.87
N LYS A 173 12.32 12.93 40.75
CA LYS A 173 13.33 12.70 41.78
C LYS A 173 14.14 13.97 42.09
N TYR A 174 14.57 14.72 41.07
CA TYR A 174 15.27 16.00 41.26
C TYR A 174 14.39 17.06 41.93
N LYS A 175 13.11 17.14 41.57
CA LYS A 175 12.15 18.07 42.19
C LYS A 175 11.93 17.75 43.67
N ILE A 176 11.82 16.48 44.03
CA ILE A 176 11.69 16.07 45.44
C ILE A 176 12.96 16.42 46.22
N LEU A 177 14.15 16.15 45.68
CA LEU A 177 15.42 16.46 46.33
C LEU A 177 15.60 17.96 46.61
N THR A 178 15.24 18.82 45.65
CA THR A 178 15.32 20.28 45.81
C THR A 178 14.32 20.81 46.84
N LEU A 179 13.11 20.22 46.92
CA LEU A 179 12.14 20.56 47.96
C LEU A 179 12.62 20.17 49.36
N ILE A 180 13.28 19.01 49.51
CA ILE A 180 13.85 18.57 50.80
C ILE A 180 14.99 19.51 51.22
N GLN A 181 15.92 19.83 50.31
CA GLN A 181 17.04 20.74 50.61
C GLN A 181 16.60 22.18 50.89
N GLY A 182 15.50 22.62 50.29
CA GLY A 182 14.90 23.93 50.59
C GLY A 182 14.13 23.98 51.90
N ALA A 183 13.73 22.83 52.47
CA ALA A 183 13.03 22.74 53.76
C ALA A 183 14.00 22.60 54.96
N GLU A 184 15.27 22.28 54.71
CA GLU A 184 16.31 22.16 55.74
C GLU A 184 17.09 23.47 56.01
N ASN A 185 16.76 24.56 55.31
CA ASN A 185 17.30 25.92 55.54
C ASN A 185 16.22 26.86 56.05
#